data_AF-H5SDW4-F1
#
_entry.id   AF-H5SDW4-F1
#
_cell.length_a   1.000
_cell.length_b   1.000
_cell.length_c   1.000
_cell.angle_alpha   90.00
_cell.angle_beta   90.00
_cell.angle_gamma   90.00
#
_symmetry.space_group_name_H-M   'P 1'
#
loop_
_entity.id
_entity.type
_entity.pdbx_description
1 polymer ?
#
loop_
_entity_poly.entity_id
_entity_poly.type
_entity_poly.pdbx_seq_one_letter_code
_entity_poly.pdbx_strand_id
1 'polypeptide(L)'
;MEITTVAIEEEVKQSYIDYAMSVIVGRAIPDARDGLKPVQRRILYAMYQMGLSPEKPFVKSARIVGTVLGYYHPHGDQAVYDALVRMAQDFNMRYPLIIGQGNFGSIDGDPPAAMRYSEAKLSKVAIKMLEDIEEDTVDFIPNFDGSAVEPAVLPSKFPNMLCNGSSGIAVGLATSIPPHNLKEVCSALIELAKNPSISTEEIMKRIKGPDFPTGGIVENYQELIEYYHTGRGHVRVRAKAHVEKLQGGREQIIITEIPYQVNKAELIKRMAELVREGKLKEISEIRDESDKEGIRIVIELKRDAQGQKVLEKLYKHTALRKNFPINFVVLIDNQPKQVGIKELLQEFLRHRLEVILRRAKHHLKKAEDRLHIVEGLTKALERLDEVIQDIRSSKDVPQAKEKL
;
A
#
# COMPACT_ATOMS: atom_id res chain seq x y z
N MET A 1 23.27 8.73 -43.42
CA MET A 1 22.33 7.84 -42.71
C MET A 1 22.89 6.44 -42.87
N GLU A 2 23.53 5.93 -41.84
CA GLU A 2 24.10 4.59 -41.86
C GLU A 2 22.96 3.61 -41.57
N ILE A 3 22.73 2.64 -42.46
CA ILE A 3 21.66 1.64 -42.29
C ILE A 3 22.27 0.44 -41.59
N THR A 4 21.92 0.25 -40.32
CA THR A 4 22.31 -0.92 -39.53
C THR A 4 21.26 -2.03 -39.70
N THR A 5 21.70 -3.18 -40.19
CA THR A 5 20.89 -4.40 -40.24
C THR A 5 20.96 -5.13 -38.90
N VAL A 6 19.81 -5.40 -38.29
CA VAL A 6 19.69 -6.15 -37.02
C VAL A 6 18.96 -7.45 -37.28
N ALA A 7 19.42 -8.55 -36.67
CA ALA A 7 18.73 -9.83 -36.76
C ALA A 7 17.39 -9.75 -36.02
N ILE A 8 16.30 -10.21 -36.65
CA ILE A 8 14.96 -10.13 -36.06
C ILE A 8 14.86 -10.84 -34.71
N GLU A 9 15.56 -11.96 -34.54
CA GLU A 9 15.58 -12.73 -33.28
C GLU A 9 16.24 -11.93 -32.15
N GLU A 10 17.31 -11.20 -32.46
CA GLU A 10 18.03 -10.38 -31.51
C GLU A 10 17.20 -9.17 -31.10
N GLU A 11 16.62 -8.47 -32.08
CA GLU A 11 15.76 -7.30 -31.84
C GLU A 11 14.53 -7.67 -31.00
N VAL A 12 13.83 -8.76 -31.35
CA VAL A 12 12.66 -9.23 -30.61
C VAL A 12 13.04 -9.62 -29.19
N LYS A 13 14.16 -10.32 -28.99
CA LYS A 13 14.62 -10.73 -27.67
C LYS A 13 14.98 -9.51 -26.81
N GLN A 14 15.74 -8.56 -27.35
CA GLN A 14 16.17 -7.37 -26.63
C GLN A 14 14.98 -6.48 -26.26
N SER A 15 14.14 -6.13 -27.24
CA SER A 15 12.92 -5.34 -27.02
C SER A 15 11.97 -6.01 -26.01
N TYR A 16 11.84 -7.34 -26.04
CA TYR A 16 11.03 -8.07 -25.07
C TYR A 16 11.61 -8.02 -23.65
N ILE A 17 12.94 -8.21 -23.49
CA ILE A 17 13.61 -8.16 -22.19
C ILE A 17 13.51 -6.75 -21.59
N ASP A 18 13.75 -5.71 -22.38
CA ASP A 18 13.70 -4.32 -21.92
C ASP A 18 12.29 -3.94 -21.45
N TYR A 19 11.27 -4.32 -22.23
CA TYR A 19 9.88 -4.15 -21.83
C TYR A 19 9.53 -4.96 -20.57
N ALA A 20 9.93 -6.24 -20.51
CA ALA A 20 9.65 -7.11 -19.38
C ALA A 20 10.25 -6.57 -18.08
N MET A 21 11.52 -6.18 -18.10
CA MET A 21 12.22 -5.62 -16.93
C MET A 21 11.62 -4.28 -16.51
N SER A 22 11.28 -3.40 -17.47
CA SER A 22 10.60 -2.14 -17.19
C SER A 22 9.24 -2.35 -16.50
N VAL A 23 8.45 -3.34 -16.93
CA VAL A 23 7.15 -3.66 -16.31
C VAL A 23 7.32 -4.28 -14.93
N ILE A 24 8.26 -5.21 -14.77
CA ILE A 24 8.49 -5.94 -13.51
C ILE A 24 8.98 -4.97 -12.44
N VAL A 25 10.06 -4.24 -12.70
CA VAL A 25 10.72 -3.37 -11.72
C VAL A 25 10.04 -2.00 -11.61
N GLY A 26 9.65 -1.42 -12.75
CA GLY A 26 9.17 -0.04 -12.83
C GLY A 26 7.66 0.13 -12.65
N ARG A 27 6.86 -0.94 -12.52
CA ARG A 27 5.40 -0.81 -12.55
C ARG A 27 4.63 -1.78 -11.65
N ALA A 28 4.78 -3.08 -11.86
CA ALA A 28 3.78 -4.05 -11.43
C ALA A 28 4.05 -4.69 -10.06
N ILE A 29 5.31 -4.91 -9.71
CA ILE A 29 5.72 -5.61 -8.49
C ILE A 29 6.17 -4.58 -7.44
N PRO A 30 5.71 -4.67 -6.18
CA PRO A 30 6.10 -3.74 -5.12
C PRO A 30 7.52 -4.03 -4.60
N ASP A 31 8.17 -3.01 -4.07
CA ASP A 31 9.43 -3.14 -3.32
C ASP A 31 9.16 -3.76 -1.94
N ALA A 32 9.93 -4.78 -1.54
CA ALA A 32 9.74 -5.50 -0.27
C ALA A 32 9.83 -4.59 0.97
N ARG A 33 10.57 -3.48 0.87
CA ARG A 33 10.90 -2.59 1.98
C ARG A 33 9.75 -1.65 2.36
N ASP A 34 9.07 -1.06 1.38
CA ASP A 34 7.96 -0.12 1.61
C ASP A 34 6.60 -0.63 1.13
N GLY A 35 6.55 -1.72 0.37
CA GLY A 35 5.31 -2.28 -0.14
C GLY A 35 4.61 -1.43 -1.19
N LEU A 36 5.31 -0.46 -1.80
CA LEU A 36 4.73 0.44 -2.79
C LEU A 36 5.22 0.11 -4.19
N LYS A 37 4.32 0.30 -5.16
CA LYS A 37 4.68 0.43 -6.57
C LYS A 37 5.19 1.85 -6.85
N PRO A 38 5.97 2.07 -7.92
CA PRO A 38 6.53 3.38 -8.22
C PRO A 38 5.48 4.51 -8.31
N VAL A 39 4.33 4.26 -8.96
CA VAL A 39 3.25 5.28 -9.05
C VAL A 39 2.71 5.68 -7.67
N GLN A 40 2.56 4.72 -6.75
CA GLN A 40 2.06 4.98 -5.41
C GLN A 40 3.07 5.78 -4.59
N ARG A 41 4.36 5.39 -4.66
CA ARG A 41 5.46 6.10 -4.01
C ARG A 41 5.55 7.56 -4.47
N ARG A 42 5.48 7.78 -5.78
CA ARG A 42 5.51 9.12 -6.40
C ARG A 42 4.34 9.98 -5.98
N ILE A 43 3.14 9.41 -5.90
CA ILE A 43 1.96 10.14 -5.39
C ILE A 43 2.19 10.59 -3.94
N LEU A 44 2.62 9.68 -3.06
CA LEU A 44 2.84 10.03 -1.65
C LEU A 44 3.95 11.07 -1.48
N TYR A 45 5.06 10.91 -2.20
CA TYR A 45 6.19 11.85 -2.17
C TYR A 45 5.81 13.23 -2.72
N ALA A 46 5.12 13.30 -3.86
CA ALA A 46 4.64 14.57 -4.41
C ALA A 46 3.68 15.28 -3.46
N MET A 47 2.71 14.56 -2.88
CA MET A 47 1.78 15.12 -1.90
C MET A 47 2.50 15.60 -0.62
N TYR A 48 3.58 14.92 -0.23
CA TYR A 48 4.42 15.33 0.89
C TYR A 48 5.18 16.63 0.60
N GLN A 49 5.84 16.71 -0.56
CA GLN A 49 6.53 17.92 -1.03
C GLN A 49 5.58 19.12 -1.20
N MET A 50 4.33 18.86 -1.59
CA MET A 50 3.26 19.86 -1.62
C MET A 50 2.76 20.29 -0.23
N GLY A 51 3.21 19.65 0.85
CA GLY A 51 2.81 19.94 2.23
C GLY A 51 1.40 19.49 2.59
N LEU A 52 0.83 18.49 1.90
CA LEU A 52 -0.56 18.03 2.06
C LEU A 52 -0.77 17.09 3.26
N SER A 53 -0.27 17.52 4.43
CA SER A 53 -0.43 16.80 5.69
C SER A 53 -1.90 16.68 6.13
N PRO A 54 -2.26 15.70 6.97
CA PRO A 54 -3.64 15.48 7.42
C PRO A 54 -4.32 16.69 8.05
N GLU A 55 -3.55 17.61 8.64
CA GLU A 55 -4.01 18.82 9.32
C GLU A 55 -4.33 19.95 8.34
N LYS A 56 -3.88 19.85 7.09
CA LYS A 56 -4.07 20.89 6.07
C LYS A 56 -5.41 20.72 5.34
N PRO A 57 -5.90 21.79 4.67
CA PRO A 57 -7.06 21.70 3.79
C PRO A 57 -6.85 20.69 2.66
N PHE A 58 -7.96 20.16 2.15
CA PHE A 58 -7.94 19.33 0.96
C PHE A 58 -7.49 20.14 -0.27
N VAL A 59 -6.87 19.46 -1.23
CA VAL A 59 -6.44 20.05 -2.50
C VAL A 59 -7.02 19.26 -3.66
N LYS A 60 -7.43 19.96 -4.73
CA LYS A 60 -7.98 19.35 -5.95
C LYS A 60 -7.08 18.22 -6.45
N SER A 61 -7.67 17.06 -6.69
CA SER A 61 -6.94 15.88 -7.17
C SER A 61 -6.21 16.15 -8.49
N ALA A 62 -6.81 16.95 -9.38
CA ALA A 62 -6.17 17.39 -10.63
C ALA A 62 -4.83 18.12 -10.41
N ARG A 63 -4.71 18.91 -9.34
CA ARG A 63 -3.44 19.58 -8.99
C ARG A 63 -2.39 18.57 -8.52
N ILE A 64 -2.79 17.60 -7.70
CA ILE A 64 -1.91 16.53 -7.22
C ILE A 64 -1.41 15.69 -8.40
N VAL A 65 -2.32 15.25 -9.26
CA VAL A 65 -1.99 14.47 -10.47
C VAL A 65 -1.05 15.26 -11.38
N GLY A 66 -1.36 16.54 -11.65
CA GLY A 66 -0.49 17.40 -12.47
C GLY A 66 0.93 17.52 -11.91
N THR A 67 1.09 17.67 -10.60
CA THR A 67 2.42 17.69 -9.95
C THR A 67 3.14 16.35 -10.08
N VAL A 68 2.45 15.22 -9.88
CA VAL A 68 3.04 13.89 -10.03
C VAL A 68 3.53 13.66 -11.46
N LEU A 69 2.74 14.03 -12.46
CA LEU A 69 3.11 13.91 -13.87
C LEU A 69 4.28 14.81 -14.25
N GLY A 70 4.22 16.08 -13.82
CA GLY A 70 5.21 17.09 -14.17
C GLY A 70 6.61 16.79 -13.63
N TYR A 71 6.72 16.17 -12.45
CA TYR A 71 8.00 15.94 -11.80
C TYR A 71 8.46 14.48 -11.78
N TYR A 72 7.55 13.50 -11.69
CA TYR A 72 7.93 12.15 -11.27
C TYR A 72 7.41 11.01 -12.18
N HIS A 73 6.21 11.12 -12.76
CA HIS A 73 5.54 9.99 -13.42
C HIS A 73 5.19 10.28 -14.89
N PRO A 74 6.04 9.90 -15.86
CA PRO A 74 5.86 10.22 -17.28
C PRO A 74 4.85 9.28 -17.98
N HIS A 75 3.65 9.14 -17.42
CA HIS A 75 2.58 8.28 -17.93
C HIS A 75 1.22 9.02 -17.93
N GLY A 76 0.14 8.33 -18.27
CA GLY A 76 -1.19 8.93 -18.32
C GLY A 76 -1.69 9.44 -16.97
N ASP A 77 -2.37 10.59 -16.99
CA ASP A 77 -3.02 11.21 -15.83
C ASP A 77 -4.04 10.29 -15.15
N GLN A 78 -4.83 9.57 -15.95
CA GLN A 78 -5.83 8.63 -15.46
C GLN A 78 -5.21 7.53 -14.60
N ALA A 79 -4.04 6.98 -14.98
CA ALA A 79 -3.38 5.92 -14.22
C ALA A 79 -2.90 6.42 -12.84
N VAL A 80 -2.43 7.66 -12.77
CA VAL A 80 -2.07 8.32 -11.50
C VAL A 80 -3.32 8.58 -10.66
N TYR A 81 -4.39 9.08 -11.27
CA TYR A 81 -5.63 9.36 -10.56
C TYR A 81 -6.29 8.07 -10.02
N ASP A 82 -6.33 7.00 -10.80
CA ASP A 82 -6.87 5.71 -10.35
C ASP A 82 -6.06 5.13 -9.19
N ALA A 83 -4.73 5.25 -9.24
CA ALA A 83 -3.86 4.85 -8.14
C ALA A 83 -4.11 5.69 -6.87
N LEU A 84 -4.29 7.01 -7.02
CA LEU A 84 -4.64 7.92 -5.94
C LEU A 84 -5.99 7.54 -5.31
N VAL A 85 -7.02 7.35 -6.15
CA VAL A 85 -8.36 6.95 -5.72
C VAL A 85 -8.31 5.63 -4.96
N ARG A 86 -7.61 4.62 -5.49
CA ARG A 86 -7.49 3.31 -4.86
C ARG A 86 -6.83 3.39 -3.47
N MET A 87 -5.88 4.29 -3.27
CA MET A 87 -5.23 4.51 -1.96
C MET A 87 -6.12 5.26 -0.95
N ALA A 88 -7.24 5.83 -1.40
CA ALA A 88 -8.23 6.50 -0.55
C ALA A 88 -9.46 5.63 -0.22
N GLN A 89 -9.69 4.55 -0.95
CA GLN A 89 -10.81 3.63 -0.77
C GLN A 89 -10.55 2.65 0.39
N ASP A 90 -11.30 2.79 1.49
CA ASP A 90 -11.21 1.95 2.68
C ASP A 90 -11.63 0.50 2.44
N PHE A 91 -12.55 0.24 1.50
CA PHE A 91 -12.91 -1.11 1.07
C PHE A 91 -11.83 -1.79 0.20
N ASN A 92 -10.82 -1.04 -0.28
CA ASN A 92 -9.72 -1.54 -1.10
C ASN A 92 -8.36 -1.52 -0.40
N MET A 93 -8.21 -0.73 0.65
CA MET A 93 -6.96 -0.59 1.40
C MET A 93 -7.28 -0.57 2.89
N ARG A 94 -6.73 -1.54 3.63
CA ARG A 94 -7.03 -1.74 5.05
C ARG A 94 -6.70 -0.52 5.92
N TYR A 95 -5.64 0.20 5.56
CA TYR A 95 -5.19 1.46 6.12
C TYR A 95 -4.98 2.46 4.98
N PRO A 96 -6.01 3.22 4.57
CA PRO A 96 -5.90 4.17 3.47
C PRO A 96 -4.73 5.14 3.65
N LEU A 97 -3.92 5.27 2.61
CA LEU A 97 -2.77 6.18 2.62
C LEU A 97 -3.20 7.61 2.24
N ILE A 98 -4.35 7.76 1.58
CA ILE A 98 -4.91 9.04 1.15
C ILE A 98 -6.26 9.25 1.80
N ILE A 99 -6.57 10.49 2.16
CA ILE A 99 -7.90 10.92 2.58
C ILE A 99 -8.51 11.68 1.42
N GLY A 100 -9.63 11.18 0.89
CA GLY A 100 -10.39 11.81 -0.18
C GLY A 100 -11.59 12.61 0.33
N GLN A 101 -11.95 13.67 -0.39
CA GLN A 101 -13.20 14.41 -0.24
C GLN A 101 -13.95 14.45 -1.59
N GLY A 102 -15.23 14.07 -1.56
CA GLY A 102 -16.06 13.87 -2.75
C GLY A 102 -16.32 12.38 -3.03
N ASN A 103 -16.81 12.07 -4.23
CA ASN A 103 -17.06 10.67 -4.62
C ASN A 103 -15.76 10.00 -5.11
N PHE A 104 -15.25 9.05 -4.31
CA PHE A 104 -14.08 8.22 -4.61
C PHE A 104 -14.47 6.79 -5.05
N GLY A 105 -15.70 6.59 -5.49
CA GLY A 105 -16.26 5.30 -5.86
C GLY A 105 -16.83 4.55 -4.66
N SER A 106 -17.44 3.41 -4.94
CA SER A 106 -18.15 2.59 -3.96
C SER A 106 -17.81 1.11 -4.11
N ILE A 107 -18.19 0.31 -3.10
CA ILE A 107 -18.11 -1.16 -3.17
C ILE A 107 -19.08 -1.76 -4.21
N ASP A 108 -20.07 -0.97 -4.64
CA ASP A 108 -20.97 -1.28 -5.76
C ASP A 108 -20.29 -1.16 -7.13
N GLY A 109 -19.06 -0.64 -7.17
CA GLY A 109 -18.30 -0.41 -8.39
C GLY A 109 -18.73 0.83 -9.15
N ASP A 110 -19.43 1.75 -8.48
CA ASP A 110 -19.63 3.08 -9.04
C ASP A 110 -18.26 3.72 -9.24
N PRO A 111 -17.99 4.29 -10.44
CA PRO A 111 -16.71 4.91 -10.69
C PRO A 111 -16.53 6.14 -9.80
N PRO A 112 -15.28 6.48 -9.44
CA PRO A 112 -15.01 7.75 -8.77
C PRO A 112 -15.42 8.92 -9.66
N ALA A 113 -15.73 10.06 -9.05
CA ALA A 113 -15.89 11.30 -9.80
C ALA A 113 -14.56 11.67 -10.49
N ALA A 114 -14.63 12.44 -11.58
CA ALA A 114 -13.44 12.93 -12.26
C ALA A 114 -12.56 13.79 -11.32
N MET A 115 -11.23 13.79 -11.55
CA MET A 115 -10.23 14.48 -10.71
C MET A 115 -10.43 16.00 -10.54
N ARG A 116 -11.27 16.61 -11.36
CA ARG A 116 -11.69 18.02 -11.24
C ARG A 116 -12.67 18.28 -10.10
N TYR A 117 -13.40 17.26 -9.66
CA TYR A 117 -14.40 17.36 -8.60
C TYR A 117 -13.86 16.91 -7.24
N SER A 118 -13.02 15.87 -7.23
CA SER A 118 -12.46 15.32 -6.01
C SER A 118 -11.30 16.14 -5.46
N GLU A 119 -11.10 16.04 -4.16
CA GLU A 119 -9.96 16.63 -3.46
C GLU A 119 -9.33 15.59 -2.54
N ALA A 120 -8.04 15.72 -2.24
CA ALA A 120 -7.30 14.75 -1.45
C ALA A 120 -6.21 15.38 -0.59
N LYS A 121 -5.79 14.65 0.45
CA LYS A 121 -4.60 14.91 1.27
C LYS A 121 -4.04 13.60 1.83
N LEU A 122 -2.85 13.66 2.44
CA LEU A 122 -2.24 12.48 3.06
C LEU A 122 -3.00 12.05 4.33
N SER A 123 -3.03 10.74 4.58
CA SER A 123 -3.47 10.19 5.86
C SER A 123 -2.37 10.26 6.92
N LYS A 124 -2.74 10.09 8.19
CA LYS A 124 -1.75 9.97 9.28
C LYS A 124 -0.82 8.76 9.10
N VAL A 125 -1.32 7.69 8.49
CA VAL A 125 -0.53 6.48 8.20
C VAL A 125 0.49 6.76 7.08
N ALA A 126 0.10 7.51 6.05
CA ALA A 126 1.03 7.91 5.01
C ALA A 126 2.15 8.81 5.52
N ILE A 127 1.89 9.70 6.49
CA ILE A 127 2.97 10.46 7.15
C ILE A 127 4.00 9.51 7.79
N LYS A 128 3.57 8.40 8.40
CA LYS A 128 4.50 7.38 8.94
C LYS A 128 5.31 6.66 7.84
N MET A 129 4.84 6.66 6.59
CA MET A 129 5.64 6.17 5.47
C MET A 129 6.80 7.12 5.12
N LEU A 130 6.58 8.44 5.28
CA LEU A 130 7.47 9.52 4.83
C LEU A 130 8.34 10.12 5.93
N GLU A 131 8.05 9.84 7.20
CA GLU A 131 8.76 10.40 8.35
C GLU A 131 10.27 10.09 8.30
N ASP A 132 11.10 11.11 8.53
CA ASP A 132 12.58 11.12 8.45
C ASP A 132 13.16 11.13 7.01
N ILE A 133 12.35 11.33 5.96
CA ILE A 133 12.84 11.32 4.57
C ILE A 133 13.88 12.41 4.26
N GLU A 134 13.81 13.55 4.97
CA GLU A 134 14.74 14.68 4.83
C GLU A 134 16.06 14.48 5.61
N GLU A 135 16.18 13.40 6.38
CA GLU A 135 17.31 13.12 7.29
C GLU A 135 18.31 12.13 6.67
N ASP A 136 18.46 12.17 5.33
CA ASP A 136 19.35 11.28 4.55
C ASP A 136 19.13 9.79 4.88
N THR A 137 17.86 9.38 4.99
CA THR A 137 17.50 8.02 5.43
C THR A 137 17.28 7.02 4.30
N VAL A 138 17.15 7.51 3.07
CA VAL A 138 16.92 6.71 1.87
C VAL A 138 17.65 7.32 0.70
N ASP A 139 17.93 6.51 -0.32
CA ASP A 139 18.55 7.00 -1.54
C ASP A 139 17.55 7.73 -2.43
N PHE A 140 18.03 8.82 -3.01
CA PHE A 140 17.34 9.59 -4.02
C PHE A 140 17.97 9.35 -5.38
N ILE A 141 17.13 9.21 -6.39
CA ILE A 141 17.54 9.05 -7.79
C ILE A 141 17.05 10.27 -8.59
N PRO A 142 17.74 10.65 -9.67
CA PRO A 142 17.22 11.61 -10.62
C PRO A 142 15.86 11.15 -11.15
N ASN A 143 14.94 12.10 -11.36
CA ASN A 143 13.69 11.83 -12.06
C ASN A 143 13.95 11.59 -13.57
N PHE A 144 12.87 11.37 -14.33
CA PHE A 144 12.96 10.96 -15.74
C PHE A 144 13.64 11.98 -16.68
N ASP A 145 13.71 13.26 -16.30
CA ASP A 145 14.34 14.33 -17.09
C ASP A 145 15.55 14.97 -16.40
N GLY A 146 15.94 14.48 -15.22
CA GLY A 146 17.07 14.99 -14.42
C GLY A 146 16.85 16.35 -13.76
N SER A 147 15.66 16.95 -13.86
CA SER A 147 15.36 18.27 -13.27
C SER A 147 15.04 18.21 -11.77
N ALA A 148 14.68 17.04 -11.26
CA ALA A 148 14.34 16.81 -9.86
C ALA A 148 14.88 15.46 -9.37
N VAL A 149 14.76 15.20 -8.06
CA VAL A 149 15.08 13.92 -7.45
C VAL A 149 13.84 13.28 -6.83
N GLU A 150 13.79 11.96 -6.83
CA GLU A 150 12.75 11.16 -6.19
C GLU A 150 13.34 10.03 -5.34
N PRO A 151 12.68 9.63 -4.24
CA PRO A 151 13.17 8.54 -3.40
C PRO A 151 13.00 7.20 -4.11
N ALA A 152 14.04 6.37 -4.10
CA ALA A 152 13.97 5.00 -4.62
C ALA A 152 13.01 4.13 -3.79
N VAL A 153 12.98 4.36 -2.48
CA VAL A 153 12.14 3.70 -1.46
C VAL A 153 11.76 4.72 -0.38
N LEU A 154 10.64 4.52 0.31
CA LEU A 154 10.30 5.39 1.46
C LEU A 154 10.89 4.89 2.78
N PRO A 155 11.13 5.77 3.78
CA PRO A 155 11.57 5.35 5.12
C PRO A 155 10.67 4.28 5.76
N SER A 156 9.35 4.35 5.52
CA SER A 156 8.39 3.28 5.82
C SER A 156 8.37 2.85 7.29
N LYS A 157 8.02 3.74 8.24
CA LYS A 157 7.85 3.35 9.67
C LYS A 157 6.65 2.42 9.89
N PHE A 158 5.73 2.38 8.94
CA PHE A 158 4.55 1.51 8.93
C PHE A 158 4.81 0.30 8.01
N PRO A 159 4.60 -0.95 8.45
CA PRO A 159 4.84 -2.16 7.64
C PRO A 159 3.76 -2.37 6.57
N ASN A 160 3.77 -1.47 5.58
CA ASN A 160 2.72 -1.30 4.59
C ASN A 160 2.48 -2.52 3.70
N MET A 161 3.53 -3.23 3.30
CA MET A 161 3.42 -4.42 2.43
C MET A 161 2.40 -5.43 2.96
N LEU A 162 2.53 -5.82 4.23
CA LEU A 162 1.60 -6.77 4.85
C LEU A 162 0.31 -6.12 5.32
N CYS A 163 0.38 -4.90 5.85
CA CYS A 163 -0.82 -4.24 6.39
C CYS A 163 -1.85 -3.90 5.31
N ASN A 164 -1.39 -3.38 4.17
CA ASN A 164 -2.27 -2.99 3.06
C ASN A 164 -2.33 -4.02 1.93
N GLY A 165 -1.38 -4.95 1.89
CA GLY A 165 -1.27 -5.91 0.80
C GLY A 165 -0.80 -5.26 -0.50
N SER A 166 -0.71 -6.08 -1.53
CA SER A 166 -0.41 -5.62 -2.89
C SER A 166 -0.98 -6.60 -3.89
N SER A 167 -1.34 -6.11 -5.07
CA SER A 167 -1.75 -6.96 -6.18
C SER A 167 -1.19 -6.37 -7.47
N GLY A 168 -0.69 -7.22 -8.37
CA GLY A 168 -0.06 -6.76 -9.60
C GLY A 168 0.17 -7.90 -10.57
N ILE A 169 0.10 -7.58 -11.85
CA ILE A 169 0.38 -8.50 -12.96
C ILE A 169 1.50 -7.86 -13.77
N ALA A 170 2.60 -8.60 -13.90
CA ALA A 170 3.78 -8.22 -14.68
C ALA A 170 3.95 -9.19 -15.86
N VAL A 171 5.03 -9.03 -16.62
CA VAL A 171 5.36 -9.97 -17.70
C VAL A 171 5.84 -11.29 -17.09
N GLY A 172 5.04 -12.35 -17.24
CA GLY A 172 5.35 -13.70 -16.73
C GLY A 172 5.27 -13.88 -15.21
N LEU A 173 4.93 -12.83 -14.46
CA LEU A 173 4.86 -12.83 -13.00
C LEU A 173 3.58 -12.14 -12.51
N ALA A 174 3.13 -12.50 -11.32
CA ALA A 174 2.06 -11.81 -10.63
C ALA A 174 2.38 -11.75 -9.15
N THR A 175 1.76 -10.81 -8.44
CA THR A 175 1.82 -10.70 -6.98
C THR A 175 0.42 -10.52 -6.43
N SER A 176 0.13 -11.17 -5.30
CA SER A 176 -1.12 -11.07 -4.57
C SER A 176 -0.84 -11.32 -3.09
N ILE A 177 -0.74 -10.23 -2.34
CA ILE A 177 -0.45 -10.21 -0.92
C ILE A 177 -1.73 -9.67 -0.25
N PRO A 178 -2.41 -10.46 0.60
CA PRO A 178 -3.59 -9.98 1.29
C PRO A 178 -3.21 -9.00 2.41
N PRO A 179 -4.11 -8.08 2.80
CA PRO A 179 -3.91 -7.19 3.93
C PRO A 179 -3.94 -7.93 5.27
N HIS A 180 -3.28 -7.36 6.29
CA HIS A 180 -3.15 -7.91 7.64
C HIS A 180 -3.36 -6.84 8.69
N ASN A 181 -3.61 -7.28 9.93
CA ASN A 181 -3.81 -6.37 11.04
C ASN A 181 -2.48 -5.75 11.51
N LEU A 182 -2.45 -4.42 11.69
CA LEU A 182 -1.24 -3.70 12.10
C LEU A 182 -0.71 -4.17 13.46
N LYS A 183 -1.59 -4.42 14.44
CA LYS A 183 -1.15 -4.86 15.78
C LYS A 183 -0.49 -6.23 15.70
N GLU A 184 -1.04 -7.13 14.88
CA GLU A 184 -0.50 -8.47 14.69
C GLU A 184 0.85 -8.44 13.96
N VAL A 185 0.95 -7.68 12.87
CA VAL A 185 2.19 -7.49 12.12
C VAL A 185 3.28 -6.87 12.99
N CYS A 186 2.98 -5.80 13.72
CA CYS A 186 3.93 -5.21 14.68
C CYS A 186 4.34 -6.20 15.77
N SER A 187 3.42 -7.03 16.28
CA SER A 187 3.74 -8.04 17.29
C SER A 187 4.72 -9.08 16.76
N ALA A 188 4.54 -9.53 15.51
CA ALA A 188 5.48 -10.43 14.85
C ALA A 188 6.84 -9.78 14.58
N LEU A 189 6.87 -8.52 14.15
CA LEU A 189 8.12 -7.77 13.96
C LEU A 189 8.92 -7.62 15.25
N ILE A 190 8.24 -7.33 16.37
CA ILE A 190 8.89 -7.23 17.69
C ILE A 190 9.47 -8.58 18.12
N GLU A 191 8.75 -9.68 17.89
CA GLU A 191 9.25 -11.03 18.18
C GLU A 191 10.46 -11.38 17.31
N LEU A 192 10.39 -11.12 16.00
CA LEU A 192 11.47 -11.36 15.05
C LEU A 192 12.72 -10.52 15.36
N ALA A 193 12.54 -9.28 15.83
CA ALA A 193 13.64 -8.43 16.27
C ALA A 193 14.34 -8.96 17.53
N LYS A 194 13.62 -9.66 18.41
CA LYS A 194 14.20 -10.32 19.60
C LYS A 194 14.90 -11.64 19.25
N ASN A 195 14.31 -12.39 18.32
CA ASN A 195 14.84 -13.67 17.87
C ASN A 195 14.73 -13.79 16.34
N PRO A 196 15.82 -13.53 15.59
CA PRO A 196 15.82 -13.62 14.12
C PRO A 196 15.52 -15.03 13.58
N SER A 197 15.67 -16.06 14.42
CA SER A 197 15.50 -17.47 14.06
C SER A 197 14.09 -18.01 14.23
N ILE A 198 13.12 -17.20 14.70
CA ILE A 198 11.73 -17.67 14.90
C ILE A 198 11.17 -18.36 13.66
N SER A 199 10.40 -19.42 13.87
CA SER A 199 9.77 -20.17 12.78
C SER A 199 8.52 -19.45 12.23
N THR A 200 8.03 -19.89 11.07
CA THR A 200 6.79 -19.36 10.50
C THR A 200 5.58 -19.66 11.40
N GLU A 201 5.58 -20.80 12.06
CA GLU A 201 4.56 -21.20 13.04
C GLU A 201 4.54 -20.24 14.23
N GLU A 202 5.71 -19.82 14.71
CA GLU A 202 5.81 -18.84 15.79
C GLU A 202 5.35 -17.45 15.35
N ILE A 203 5.66 -17.05 14.11
CA ILE A 203 5.12 -15.82 13.50
C ILE A 203 3.59 -15.88 13.45
N MET A 204 3.01 -17.02 13.08
CA MET A 204 1.55 -17.20 13.00
C MET A 204 0.85 -17.19 14.36
N LYS A 205 1.55 -17.44 15.47
CA LYS A 205 0.98 -17.19 16.81
C LYS A 205 0.70 -15.69 17.03
N ARG A 206 1.37 -14.81 16.29
CA ARG A 206 1.18 -13.34 16.33
C ARG A 206 0.29 -12.86 15.18
N ILE A 207 0.53 -13.34 13.96
CA ILE A 207 -0.27 -13.04 12.76
C ILE A 207 -1.23 -14.20 12.51
N LYS A 208 -2.50 -14.00 12.87
CA LYS A 208 -3.54 -15.05 12.79
C LYS A 208 -4.08 -15.25 11.38
N GLY A 209 -3.54 -14.58 10.38
CA GLY A 209 -4.00 -14.63 9.01
C GLY A 209 -4.32 -13.25 8.45
N PRO A 210 -4.91 -13.18 7.25
CA PRO A 210 -5.32 -11.92 6.65
C PRO A 210 -6.43 -11.22 7.41
N ASP A 211 -6.42 -9.89 7.36
CA ASP A 211 -7.45 -9.00 7.90
C ASP A 211 -7.96 -8.11 6.75
N PHE A 212 -8.99 -8.59 6.04
CA PHE A 212 -9.54 -7.91 4.88
C PHE A 212 -10.38 -6.69 5.29
N PRO A 213 -10.29 -5.56 4.56
CA PRO A 213 -11.09 -4.36 4.87
C PRO A 213 -12.61 -4.60 4.80
N THR A 214 -13.06 -5.56 3.98
CA THR A 214 -14.48 -5.91 3.84
C THR A 214 -14.93 -7.00 4.81
N GLY A 215 -14.05 -7.47 5.69
CA GLY A 215 -14.32 -8.58 6.60
C GLY A 215 -14.41 -9.94 5.90
N GLY A 216 -15.34 -10.77 6.36
CA GLY A 216 -15.54 -12.14 5.93
C GLY A 216 -14.91 -13.17 6.87
N ILE A 217 -15.13 -14.44 6.54
CA ILE A 217 -14.73 -15.60 7.34
C ILE A 217 -13.73 -16.42 6.54
N VAL A 218 -12.52 -16.58 7.08
CA VAL A 218 -11.51 -17.48 6.52
C VAL A 218 -11.85 -18.93 6.88
N GLU A 219 -11.94 -19.80 5.88
CA GLU A 219 -12.36 -21.21 6.08
C GLU A 219 -11.20 -22.21 6.13
N ASN A 220 -10.09 -21.91 5.46
CA ASN A 220 -8.94 -22.81 5.34
C ASN A 220 -7.73 -22.36 6.16
N TYR A 221 -7.98 -21.93 7.41
CA TYR A 221 -6.93 -21.41 8.31
C TYR A 221 -5.74 -22.37 8.48
N GLN A 222 -6.00 -23.68 8.56
CA GLN A 222 -4.96 -24.70 8.74
C GLN A 222 -3.97 -24.79 7.57
N GLU A 223 -4.39 -24.40 6.36
CA GLU A 223 -3.54 -24.41 5.16
C GLU A 223 -2.63 -23.17 5.08
N LEU A 224 -2.96 -22.10 5.83
CA LEU A 224 -2.22 -20.83 5.76
C LEU A 224 -0.76 -20.96 6.19
N ILE A 225 -0.43 -21.92 7.04
CA ILE A 225 0.97 -22.12 7.48
C ILE A 225 1.89 -22.45 6.31
N GLU A 226 1.46 -23.35 5.43
CA GLU A 226 2.22 -23.73 4.25
C GLU A 226 2.30 -22.57 3.25
N TYR A 227 1.20 -21.82 3.11
CA TYR A 227 1.15 -20.68 2.19
C TYR A 227 2.01 -19.52 2.66
N TYR A 228 2.12 -19.31 3.97
CA TYR A 228 3.03 -18.33 4.56
C TYR A 228 4.48 -18.80 4.58
N HIS A 229 4.74 -20.11 4.61
CA HIS A 229 6.07 -20.66 4.46
C HIS A 229 6.60 -20.45 3.04
N THR A 230 5.80 -20.78 2.03
CA THR A 230 6.20 -20.78 0.61
C THR A 230 5.88 -19.47 -0.13
N GLY A 231 5.03 -18.63 0.45
CA GLY A 231 4.50 -17.44 -0.22
C GLY A 231 3.44 -17.73 -1.28
N ARG A 232 2.94 -18.96 -1.41
CA ARG A 232 2.01 -19.35 -2.48
C ARG A 232 0.86 -20.21 -1.97
N GLY A 233 -0.35 -19.86 -2.40
CA GLY A 233 -1.55 -20.61 -2.04
C GLY A 233 -2.81 -19.79 -2.29
N HIS A 234 -3.83 -20.00 -1.45
CA HIS A 234 -5.04 -19.21 -1.51
C HIS A 234 -5.76 -19.18 -0.16
N VAL A 235 -6.49 -18.09 0.11
CA VAL A 235 -7.37 -17.98 1.26
C VAL A 235 -8.81 -18.09 0.79
N ARG A 236 -9.53 -19.08 1.30
CA ARG A 236 -10.97 -19.22 1.06
C ARG A 236 -11.71 -18.31 2.03
N VAL A 237 -12.34 -17.28 1.48
CA VAL A 237 -13.11 -16.29 2.23
C VAL A 237 -14.59 -16.48 1.93
N ARG A 238 -15.37 -16.60 3.00
CA ARG A 238 -16.82 -16.69 2.96
C ARG A 238 -17.43 -15.40 3.53
N ALA A 239 -18.52 -14.94 2.94
CA ALA A 239 -19.33 -13.84 3.45
C ALA A 239 -19.84 -14.15 4.86
N LYS A 240 -20.01 -13.12 5.68
CA LYS A 240 -20.68 -13.27 6.97
C LYS A 240 -22.17 -13.09 6.75
N ALA A 241 -22.92 -14.14 7.04
CA ALA A 241 -24.36 -14.15 6.89
C ALA A 241 -25.03 -15.03 7.94
N HIS A 242 -26.25 -14.68 8.31
CA HIS A 242 -27.08 -15.44 9.24
C HIS A 242 -28.53 -15.50 8.77
N VAL A 243 -29.28 -16.48 9.27
CA VAL A 243 -30.70 -16.67 8.97
C VAL A 243 -31.53 -16.06 10.09
N GLU A 244 -32.54 -15.28 9.74
CA GLU A 244 -33.51 -14.70 10.67
C GLU A 244 -34.92 -15.24 10.34
N LYS A 245 -35.74 -15.41 11.38
CA LYS A 245 -37.13 -15.82 11.24
C LYS A 245 -38.03 -14.59 11.19
N LEU A 246 -38.91 -14.54 10.20
CA LEU A 246 -39.93 -13.50 10.04
C LEU A 246 -41.27 -13.96 10.62
N GLN A 247 -42.16 -12.99 10.85
CA GLN A 247 -43.55 -13.28 11.21
C GLN A 247 -44.24 -14.09 10.11
N GLY A 248 -45.09 -15.04 10.51
CA GLY A 248 -45.81 -15.92 9.58
C GLY A 248 -44.99 -17.07 9.00
N GLY A 249 -43.90 -17.46 9.67
CA GLY A 249 -43.13 -18.68 9.36
C GLY A 249 -42.17 -18.58 8.18
N ARG A 250 -41.94 -17.37 7.64
CA ARG A 250 -40.94 -17.13 6.60
C ARG A 250 -39.55 -16.97 7.21
N GLU A 251 -38.51 -17.26 6.45
CA GLU A 251 -37.11 -16.99 6.82
C GLU A 251 -36.50 -15.96 5.85
N GLN A 252 -35.50 -15.23 6.34
CA GLN A 252 -34.66 -14.35 5.52
C GLN A 252 -33.18 -14.61 5.81
N ILE A 253 -32.33 -14.41 4.82
CA ILE A 253 -30.88 -14.44 4.97
C ILE A 253 -30.39 -12.99 4.97
N ILE A 254 -29.62 -12.63 6.00
CA ILE A 254 -28.97 -11.32 6.11
C ILE A 254 -27.47 -11.50 5.90
N ILE A 255 -26.90 -10.82 4.91
CA ILE A 255 -25.46 -10.78 4.65
C ILE A 255 -24.93 -9.44 5.13
N THR A 256 -23.92 -9.47 6.00
CA THR A 256 -23.34 -8.29 6.66
C THR A 256 -21.91 -7.97 6.23
N GLU A 257 -21.19 -8.95 5.68
CA GLU A 257 -19.81 -8.77 5.17
C GLU A 257 -19.66 -9.62 3.91
N ILE A 258 -18.96 -9.11 2.89
CA ILE A 258 -18.68 -9.82 1.63
C ILE A 258 -17.18 -10.06 1.44
N PRO A 259 -16.76 -11.10 0.70
CA PRO A 259 -15.34 -11.36 0.46
C PRO A 259 -14.64 -10.19 -0.24
N TYR A 260 -13.34 -10.05 0.03
CA TYR A 260 -12.53 -8.97 -0.54
C TYR A 260 -12.47 -9.00 -2.08
N GLN A 261 -12.47 -7.82 -2.70
CA GLN A 261 -12.53 -7.64 -4.15
C GLN A 261 -13.74 -8.34 -4.80
N VAL A 262 -14.89 -8.33 -4.12
CA VAL A 262 -16.20 -8.69 -4.69
C VAL A 262 -17.00 -7.42 -4.86
N ASN A 263 -17.50 -7.17 -6.06
CA ASN A 263 -18.42 -6.09 -6.34
C ASN A 263 -19.82 -6.46 -5.82
N LYS A 264 -20.40 -5.60 -4.98
CA LYS A 264 -21.69 -5.88 -4.32
C LYS A 264 -22.86 -5.89 -5.31
N ALA A 265 -22.94 -4.92 -6.21
CA ALA A 265 -23.99 -4.85 -7.23
C ALA A 265 -23.97 -6.06 -8.19
N GLU A 266 -22.79 -6.47 -8.66
CA GLU A 266 -22.63 -7.64 -9.53
C GLU A 266 -22.97 -8.95 -8.80
N LEU A 267 -22.63 -9.04 -7.51
CA LEU A 267 -23.03 -10.15 -6.65
C LEU A 267 -24.56 -10.28 -6.55
N ILE A 268 -25.26 -9.17 -6.29
CA ILE A 268 -26.72 -9.11 -6.20
C ILE A 268 -27.36 -9.45 -7.55
N LYS A 269 -26.84 -8.87 -8.64
CA LYS A 269 -27.28 -9.18 -10.00
C LYS A 269 -27.14 -10.67 -10.31
N ARG A 270 -26.01 -11.27 -9.96
CA ARG A 270 -25.77 -12.71 -10.13
C ARG A 270 -26.74 -13.57 -9.33
N MET A 271 -27.08 -13.17 -8.11
CA MET A 271 -28.11 -13.86 -7.33
C MET A 271 -29.47 -13.79 -8.04
N ALA A 272 -29.87 -12.62 -8.54
CA ALA A 272 -31.13 -12.44 -9.27
C ALA A 272 -31.18 -13.29 -10.55
N GLU A 273 -30.08 -13.40 -11.30
CA GLU A 273 -29.96 -14.31 -12.45
C GLU A 273 -30.19 -15.77 -12.06
N LEU A 274 -29.58 -16.25 -10.97
CA LEU A 274 -29.76 -17.62 -10.48
C LEU A 274 -31.20 -17.92 -10.03
N VAL A 275 -31.93 -16.90 -9.55
CA VAL A 275 -33.37 -17.01 -9.26
C VAL A 275 -34.17 -17.20 -10.56
N ARG A 276 -33.89 -16.39 -11.60
CA ARG A 276 -34.56 -16.49 -12.91
C ARG A 276 -34.25 -17.81 -13.63
N GLU A 277 -33.02 -18.30 -13.55
CA GLU A 277 -32.60 -19.61 -14.07
C GLU A 277 -33.23 -20.79 -13.32
N GLY A 278 -33.89 -20.54 -12.19
CA GLY A 278 -34.50 -21.58 -11.37
C GLY A 278 -33.50 -22.43 -10.57
N LYS A 279 -32.27 -21.95 -10.37
CA LYS A 279 -31.27 -22.58 -9.49
C LYS A 279 -31.50 -22.21 -8.01
N LEU A 280 -32.10 -21.05 -7.75
CA LEU A 280 -32.47 -20.53 -6.43
C LEU A 280 -33.96 -20.17 -6.36
N LYS A 281 -34.84 -21.11 -6.70
CA LYS A 281 -36.32 -20.89 -6.75
C LYS A 281 -36.93 -20.55 -5.40
N GLU A 282 -36.22 -20.85 -4.32
CA GLU A 282 -36.62 -20.63 -2.94
C GLU A 282 -36.58 -19.16 -2.52
N ILE A 283 -35.84 -18.32 -3.24
CA ILE A 283 -35.74 -16.89 -2.98
C ILE A 283 -37.00 -16.20 -3.54
N SER A 284 -37.63 -15.36 -2.72
CA SER A 284 -38.76 -14.52 -3.14
C SER A 284 -38.30 -13.14 -3.59
N GLU A 285 -37.40 -12.52 -2.84
CA GLU A 285 -36.95 -11.14 -3.09
C GLU A 285 -35.50 -10.97 -2.61
N ILE A 286 -34.76 -10.07 -3.27
CA ILE A 286 -33.43 -9.64 -2.86
C ILE A 286 -33.47 -8.12 -2.75
N ARG A 287 -33.06 -7.59 -1.59
CA ARG A 287 -32.97 -6.15 -1.33
C ARG A 287 -31.58 -5.78 -0.84
N ASP A 288 -31.11 -4.63 -1.30
CA ASP A 288 -29.92 -3.99 -0.76
C ASP A 288 -30.36 -2.89 0.21
N GLU A 289 -30.15 -3.14 1.50
CA GLU A 289 -30.45 -2.22 2.60
C GLU A 289 -29.14 -1.65 3.17
N SER A 290 -28.04 -1.71 2.41
CA SER A 290 -26.76 -1.15 2.84
C SER A 290 -26.84 0.37 2.92
N ASP A 291 -26.20 0.92 3.95
CA ASP A 291 -26.11 2.35 4.19
C ASP A 291 -24.66 2.77 4.48
N LYS A 292 -24.47 3.93 5.11
CA LYS A 292 -23.14 4.40 5.52
C LYS A 292 -22.55 3.63 6.70
N GLU A 293 -23.38 2.92 7.48
CA GLU A 293 -22.96 2.16 8.66
C GLU A 293 -22.49 0.75 8.30
N GLY A 294 -22.96 0.19 7.19
CA GLY A 294 -22.42 -1.07 6.70
C GLY A 294 -23.20 -1.74 5.57
N ILE A 295 -22.72 -2.93 5.20
CA ILE A 295 -23.36 -3.77 4.19
C ILE A 295 -24.54 -4.50 4.85
N ARG A 296 -25.69 -4.46 4.20
CA ARG A 296 -26.87 -5.24 4.61
C ARG A 296 -27.64 -5.71 3.37
N ILE A 297 -27.35 -6.92 2.90
CA ILE A 297 -28.11 -7.54 1.80
C ILE A 297 -29.13 -8.49 2.40
N VAL A 298 -30.39 -8.31 2.01
CA VAL A 298 -31.53 -9.10 2.48
C VAL A 298 -32.00 -10.02 1.38
N ILE A 299 -32.12 -11.28 1.71
CA ILE A 299 -32.68 -12.28 0.80
C ILE A 299 -33.87 -12.89 1.50
N GLU A 300 -35.07 -12.48 1.09
CA GLU A 300 -36.31 -13.08 1.59
C GLU A 300 -36.56 -14.42 0.91
N LEU A 301 -37.04 -15.38 1.69
CA LEU A 301 -37.33 -16.72 1.23
C LEU A 301 -38.83 -17.00 1.20
N LYS A 302 -39.23 -17.92 0.32
CA LYS A 302 -40.58 -18.47 0.27
C LYS A 302 -40.89 -19.28 1.55
N ARG A 303 -42.17 -19.41 1.91
CA ARG A 303 -42.62 -20.01 3.19
C ARG A 303 -42.03 -21.39 3.50
N ASP A 304 -41.83 -22.24 2.51
CA ASP A 304 -41.37 -23.62 2.71
C ASP A 304 -39.85 -23.79 2.52
N ALA A 305 -39.13 -22.68 2.29
CA ALA A 305 -37.69 -22.70 2.09
C ALA A 305 -36.94 -22.86 3.42
N GLN A 306 -35.88 -23.65 3.42
CA GLN A 306 -34.97 -23.79 4.56
C GLN A 306 -33.77 -22.86 4.36
N GLY A 307 -33.68 -21.79 5.15
CA GLY A 307 -32.70 -20.72 4.97
C GLY A 307 -31.26 -21.21 4.98
N GLN A 308 -30.92 -22.13 5.87
CA GLN A 308 -29.56 -22.69 5.90
C GLN A 308 -29.19 -23.44 4.61
N LYS A 309 -30.14 -24.15 3.99
CA LYS A 309 -29.89 -24.85 2.71
C LYS A 309 -29.74 -23.87 1.55
N VAL A 310 -30.55 -22.80 1.53
CA VAL A 310 -30.44 -21.75 0.52
C VAL A 310 -29.12 -21.00 0.66
N LEU A 311 -28.69 -20.72 1.89
CA LEU A 311 -27.41 -20.07 2.17
C LEU A 311 -26.21 -20.90 1.66
N GLU A 312 -26.21 -22.22 1.87
CA GLU A 312 -25.16 -23.08 1.30
C GLU A 312 -25.18 -23.11 -0.24
N LYS A 313 -26.36 -23.08 -0.86
CA LYS A 313 -26.47 -22.94 -2.32
C LYS A 313 -25.89 -21.59 -2.79
N LEU A 314 -26.18 -20.50 -2.08
CA LEU A 314 -25.62 -19.18 -2.37
C LEU A 314 -24.09 -19.19 -2.27
N TYR A 315 -23.51 -19.78 -1.23
CA TYR A 315 -22.05 -19.95 -1.13
C TYR A 315 -21.45 -20.77 -2.27
N LYS A 316 -22.17 -21.79 -2.77
CA LYS A 316 -21.69 -22.64 -3.87
C LYS A 316 -21.75 -21.96 -5.24
N HIS A 317 -22.74 -21.12 -5.47
CA HIS A 317 -23.08 -20.61 -6.81
C HIS A 317 -22.78 -19.13 -7.03
N THR A 318 -22.34 -18.41 -5.99
CA THR A 318 -22.06 -16.97 -6.05
C THR A 318 -20.70 -16.63 -5.44
N ALA A 319 -20.26 -15.39 -5.60
CA ALA A 319 -19.04 -14.89 -4.98
C ALA A 319 -19.17 -14.62 -3.46
N LEU A 320 -20.25 -15.07 -2.79
CA LEU A 320 -20.30 -15.10 -1.32
C LEU A 320 -19.26 -16.06 -0.73
N ARG A 321 -18.68 -16.98 -1.50
CA ARG A 321 -17.48 -17.73 -1.14
C ARG A 321 -16.49 -17.60 -2.28
N LYS A 322 -15.30 -17.06 -2.01
CA LYS A 322 -14.29 -16.78 -3.03
C LYS A 322 -12.90 -17.15 -2.52
N ASN A 323 -12.06 -17.66 -3.42
CA ASN A 323 -10.64 -17.85 -3.15
C ASN A 323 -9.88 -16.57 -3.49
N PHE A 324 -9.17 -16.01 -2.51
CA PHE A 324 -8.21 -14.94 -2.69
C PHE A 324 -6.81 -15.55 -2.90
N PRO A 325 -6.11 -15.28 -4.01
CA PRO A 325 -4.80 -15.87 -4.25
C PRO A 325 -3.75 -15.30 -3.29
N ILE A 326 -2.91 -16.17 -2.74
CA ILE A 326 -1.66 -15.81 -2.07
C ILE A 326 -0.53 -16.06 -3.06
N ASN A 327 0.21 -15.01 -3.40
CA ASN A 327 1.40 -15.08 -4.22
C ASN A 327 2.37 -13.93 -3.85
N PHE A 328 3.33 -14.20 -2.98
CA PHE A 328 4.24 -13.21 -2.41
C PHE A 328 5.45 -13.02 -3.32
N VAL A 329 5.21 -12.40 -4.47
CA VAL A 329 6.27 -11.95 -5.38
C VAL A 329 6.55 -10.47 -5.14
N VAL A 330 7.79 -10.15 -4.79
CA VAL A 330 8.24 -8.79 -4.42
C VAL A 330 9.60 -8.49 -5.03
N LEU A 331 9.99 -7.21 -5.09
CA LEU A 331 11.35 -6.83 -5.47
C LEU A 331 12.24 -6.79 -4.23
N ILE A 332 13.33 -7.54 -4.25
CA ILE A 332 14.45 -7.46 -3.29
C ILE A 332 15.69 -7.19 -4.13
N ASP A 333 16.38 -6.08 -3.86
CA ASP A 333 17.54 -5.62 -4.64
C ASP A 333 17.24 -5.50 -6.14
N ASN A 334 16.09 -4.95 -6.50
CA ASN A 334 15.57 -4.82 -7.87
C ASN A 334 15.35 -6.15 -8.62
N GLN A 335 15.36 -7.29 -7.93
CA GLN A 335 15.08 -8.60 -8.52
C GLN A 335 13.74 -9.15 -7.99
N PRO A 336 12.87 -9.68 -8.86
CA PRO A 336 11.64 -10.32 -8.42
C PRO A 336 11.96 -11.65 -7.71
N LYS A 337 11.49 -11.81 -6.48
CA LYS A 337 11.64 -13.04 -5.69
C LYS A 337 10.28 -13.48 -5.15
N GLN A 338 10.03 -14.79 -5.18
CA GLN A 338 8.92 -15.40 -4.46
C GLN A 338 9.40 -15.77 -3.05
N VAL A 339 8.73 -15.25 -2.03
CA VAL A 339 9.24 -15.29 -0.65
C VAL A 339 8.15 -15.69 0.35
N GLY A 340 8.55 -16.24 1.50
CA GLY A 340 7.63 -16.49 2.62
C GLY A 340 7.32 -15.23 3.44
N ILE A 341 6.35 -15.32 4.36
CA ILE A 341 6.00 -14.20 5.25
C ILE A 341 7.18 -13.79 6.16
N LYS A 342 8.00 -14.77 6.59
CA LYS A 342 9.18 -14.53 7.43
C LYS A 342 10.17 -13.62 6.70
N GLU A 343 10.47 -13.94 5.45
CA GLU A 343 11.41 -13.18 4.65
C GLU A 343 10.90 -11.75 4.39
N LEU A 344 9.59 -11.56 4.11
CA LEU A 344 9.00 -10.21 4.04
C LEU A 344 9.21 -9.39 5.31
N LEU A 345 9.00 -9.99 6.48
CA LEU A 345 9.21 -9.33 7.76
C LEU A 345 10.70 -9.03 8.00
N GLN A 346 11.60 -9.93 7.58
CA GLN A 346 13.05 -9.73 7.66
C GLN A 346 13.54 -8.59 6.75
N GLU A 347 13.04 -8.51 5.52
CA GLU A 347 13.35 -7.41 4.60
C GLU A 347 12.88 -6.06 5.15
N PHE A 348 11.67 -6.00 5.71
CA PHE A 348 11.19 -4.79 6.37
C PHE A 348 12.07 -4.41 7.57
N LEU A 349 12.44 -5.36 8.44
CA LEU A 349 13.33 -5.09 9.58
C LEU A 349 14.72 -4.61 9.12
N ARG A 350 15.30 -5.23 8.09
CA ARG A 350 16.60 -4.84 7.53
C ARG A 350 16.56 -3.38 7.06
N HIS A 351 15.53 -3.03 6.29
CA HIS A 351 15.31 -1.65 5.84
C HIS A 351 15.15 -0.67 7.01
N ARG A 352 14.35 -1.04 8.03
CA ARG A 352 14.16 -0.19 9.21
C ARG A 352 15.46 0.04 9.99
N LEU A 353 16.31 -0.97 10.11
CA LEU A 353 17.62 -0.85 10.76
C LEU A 353 18.53 0.11 9.97
N GLU A 354 18.56 -0.01 8.64
CA GLU A 354 19.33 0.88 7.78
C GLU A 354 18.87 2.34 7.92
N VAL A 355 17.56 2.58 7.82
CA VAL A 355 16.95 3.91 7.99
C VAL A 355 17.32 4.52 9.35
N ILE A 356 17.21 3.74 10.44
CA ILE A 356 17.55 4.22 11.79
C ILE A 356 19.04 4.54 11.91
N LEU A 357 19.91 3.71 11.33
CA LEU A 357 21.35 3.93 11.34
C LEU A 357 21.75 5.18 10.56
N ARG A 358 21.20 5.35 9.34
CA ARG A 358 21.42 6.54 8.51
C ARG A 358 20.96 7.81 9.21
N ARG A 359 19.76 7.78 9.80
CA ARG A 359 19.23 8.88 10.61
C ARG A 359 20.14 9.23 11.79
N ALA A 360 20.62 8.22 12.52
CA ALA A 360 21.53 8.43 13.65
C ALA A 360 22.84 9.07 13.20
N LYS A 361 23.40 8.63 12.05
CA LYS A 361 24.59 9.25 11.44
C LYS A 361 24.33 10.69 11.00
N HIS A 362 23.17 10.97 10.41
CA HIS A 362 22.77 12.32 10.02
C HIS A 362 22.73 13.26 11.24
N HIS A 363 22.09 12.82 12.33
CA HIS A 363 22.05 13.59 13.58
C HIS A 363 23.43 13.74 14.25
N LEU A 364 24.25 12.69 14.24
CA LEU A 364 25.61 12.74 14.75
C LEU A 364 26.43 13.79 14.00
N LYS A 365 26.44 13.75 12.67
CA LYS A 365 27.17 14.72 11.85
C LYS A 365 26.72 16.16 12.12
N LYS A 366 25.40 16.40 12.20
CA LYS A 366 24.84 17.72 12.51
C LYS A 366 25.25 18.21 13.91
N ALA A 367 25.32 17.29 14.88
CA ALA A 367 25.76 17.60 16.23
C ALA A 367 27.27 17.90 16.29
N GLU A 368 28.10 17.14 15.56
CA GLU A 368 29.54 17.35 15.42
C GLU A 368 29.86 18.68 14.72
N ASP A 369 29.18 18.99 13.62
CA ASP A 369 29.30 20.28 12.90
C ASP A 369 28.95 21.45 13.84
N ARG A 370 27.90 21.29 14.66
CA ARG A 370 27.50 22.30 15.64
C ARG A 370 28.51 22.41 16.78
N LEU A 371 29.02 21.29 17.29
CA LEU A 371 30.03 21.25 18.33
C LEU A 371 31.30 21.99 17.89
N HIS A 372 31.77 21.75 16.67
CA HIS A 372 32.93 22.43 16.08
C HIS A 372 32.77 23.96 16.09
N ILE A 373 31.60 24.46 15.70
CA ILE A 373 31.29 25.90 15.74
C ILE A 373 31.30 26.42 17.19
N VAL A 374 30.68 25.70 18.12
CA VAL A 374 30.59 26.12 19.53
C VAL A 374 31.95 26.14 20.20
N GLU A 375 32.82 25.17 19.92
CA GLU A 375 34.21 25.16 20.41
C GLU A 375 35.00 26.36 19.89
N GLY A 376 34.85 26.68 18.59
CA GLY A 376 35.48 27.86 17.99
C GLY A 376 35.00 29.17 18.64
N LEU A 377 33.68 29.31 18.84
CA LEU A 377 33.10 30.47 19.52
C LEU A 377 33.54 30.59 20.98
N THR A 378 33.68 29.47 21.68
CA THR A 378 34.13 29.46 23.09
C THR A 378 35.57 29.95 23.18
N LYS A 379 36.47 29.46 22.31
CA LYS A 379 37.86 29.95 22.21
C LYS A 379 37.93 31.43 21.81
N ALA A 380 37.08 31.85 20.88
CA ALA A 380 37.02 33.26 20.47
C ALA A 380 36.56 34.18 21.61
N LEU A 381 35.62 33.73 22.45
CA LEU A 381 35.18 34.48 23.63
C LEU A 381 36.28 34.59 24.70
N GLU A 382 37.09 33.55 24.89
CA GLU A 382 38.25 33.59 25.80
C GLU A 382 39.33 34.59 25.35
N ARG A 383 39.39 34.90 24.06
CA ARG A 383 40.37 35.83 23.44
C ARG A 383 39.70 36.97 22.68
N LEU A 384 38.61 37.50 23.23
CA LEU A 384 37.73 38.44 22.53
C LEU A 384 38.48 39.65 21.94
N ASP A 385 39.37 40.25 22.73
CA ASP A 385 40.08 41.47 22.32
C ASP A 385 41.07 41.21 21.16
N GLU A 386 41.78 40.07 21.19
CA GLU A 386 42.68 39.64 20.11
C GLU A 386 41.90 39.41 18.82
N VAL A 387 40.78 38.68 18.89
CA VAL A 387 39.89 38.42 17.74
C VAL A 387 39.36 39.75 17.16
N ILE A 388 38.94 40.70 18.00
CA ILE A 388 38.48 42.02 17.55
C ILE A 388 39.62 42.79 16.87
N GLN A 389 40.85 42.72 17.39
CA GLN A 389 42.00 43.39 16.81
C GLN A 389 42.40 42.79 15.45
N ASP A 390 42.41 41.46 15.32
CA ASP A 390 42.72 40.76 14.06
C ASP A 390 41.68 41.07 12.98
N ILE A 391 40.40 41.17 13.36
CA ILE A 391 39.34 41.61 12.45
C ILE A 391 39.53 43.08 12.07
N ARG A 392 39.74 44.00 13.03
CA ARG A 392 39.91 45.45 12.77
C ARG A 392 41.13 45.78 11.94
N SER A 393 42.21 45.01 12.08
CA SER A 393 43.47 45.20 11.35
C SER A 393 43.48 44.56 9.96
N SER A 394 42.43 43.84 9.58
CA SER A 394 42.30 43.19 8.28
C SER A 394 41.53 44.08 7.30
N LYS A 395 41.96 44.07 6.03
CA LYS A 395 41.38 44.90 4.97
C LYS A 395 40.07 44.34 4.42
N ASP A 396 39.89 43.02 4.51
CA ASP A 396 38.70 42.31 4.02
C ASP A 396 38.45 41.00 4.81
N VAL A 397 37.33 40.34 4.49
CA VAL A 397 36.89 39.09 5.15
C VAL A 397 37.84 37.92 4.89
N PRO A 398 38.34 37.68 3.66
CA PRO A 398 39.35 36.65 3.43
C PRO A 398 40.60 36.82 4.30
N GLN A 399 41.16 38.04 4.39
CA GLN A 399 42.33 38.31 5.22
C GLN A 399 42.04 38.11 6.71
N ALA A 400 40.86 38.51 7.19
CA ALA A 400 40.46 38.29 8.57
C ALA A 400 40.34 36.79 8.90
N LYS A 401 39.82 35.98 7.97
CA LYS A 401 39.71 34.52 8.15
C LYS A 401 41.05 33.81 8.17
N GLU A 402 42.08 34.33 7.49
CA GLU A 402 43.41 33.72 7.50
C GLU A 402 44.17 33.98 8.81
N LYS A 403 43.86 35.09 9.49
CA LYS A 403 44.46 35.42 10.80
C LYS A 403 43.83 34.69 11.99
N LEU A 404 42.56 34.28 11.87
CA LEU A 404 41.78 33.57 12.90
C LEU A 404 41.91 32.06 12.74
#